data_AF-A0A848X9J9-F1
#
_entry.id   AF-A0A848X9J9-F1
#
_cell.length_a   1.000
_cell.length_b   1.000
_cell.length_c   1.000
_cell.angle_alpha   90.00
_cell.angle_beta   90.00
_cell.angle_gamma   90.00
#
_symmetry.space_group_name_H-M   'P 1'
#
loop_
_entity.id
_entity.type
_entity.pdbx_description
1 polymer ?
#
loop_
_entity_poly.entity_id
_entity_poly.type
_entity_poly.pdbx_seq_one_letter_code
_entity_poly.pdbx_strand_id
1 'polypeptide(L)'
;DAIIGTWQDALRLHTNVADDGSIGLSLTDTAFVTLTRGRNAAPALGDIDADGDLDLFVGESSGALNFYENTGGAGAPEFTLVSDEYGDFDVGRRSFPVLHDLDADGDLDLLVGSESSGIHIFRNQGTPTTPEFVEDGLFEVDHFGFAAPALADLDGDGDDDMLLGGGRGGLWFFENRR
;
A
#
# COMPACT_ATOMS: atom_id res chain seq x y z
N ASP A 1 -13.56 9.17 3.19
CA ASP A 1 -12.43 9.87 3.83
C ASP A 1 -11.14 9.59 3.07
N ALA A 2 -10.06 10.28 3.41
CA ALA A 2 -8.75 10.10 2.79
C ALA A 2 -7.64 10.17 3.84
N ILE A 3 -6.77 9.16 3.84
CA ILE A 3 -5.52 9.15 4.61
C ILE A 3 -4.39 9.60 3.68
N ILE A 4 -3.68 10.64 4.08
CA ILE A 4 -2.63 11.26 3.26
C ILE A 4 -1.31 11.19 4.01
N GLY A 5 -0.33 10.50 3.41
CA GLY A 5 1.03 10.49 3.89
C GLY A 5 1.73 11.85 3.75
N THR A 6 2.65 12.14 4.67
CA THR A 6 3.42 13.38 4.66
C THR A 6 4.91 13.14 4.43
N TRP A 7 5.63 14.19 4.04
CA TRP A 7 7.10 14.20 3.99
C TRP A 7 7.76 14.04 5.36
N GLN A 8 7.00 14.21 6.44
CA GLN A 8 7.46 13.97 7.80
C GLN A 8 7.12 12.53 8.16
N ASP A 9 6.87 12.30 9.43
CA ASP A 9 6.57 11.03 10.10
C ASP A 9 5.07 10.83 10.32
N ALA A 10 4.19 11.63 9.70
CA ALA A 10 2.76 11.57 9.99
C ALA A 10 1.91 11.21 8.77
N LEU A 11 0.78 10.53 9.04
CA LEU A 11 -0.39 10.45 8.19
C LEU A 11 -1.43 11.48 8.64
N ARG A 12 -2.12 12.09 7.69
CA ARG A 12 -3.22 13.04 7.94
C ARG A 12 -4.55 12.44 7.54
N LEU A 13 -5.59 12.68 8.33
CA LEU A 13 -6.94 12.30 7.99
C LEU A 13 -7.70 13.51 7.43
N HIS A 14 -8.31 13.32 6.26
CA HIS A 14 -9.29 14.22 5.70
C HIS A 14 -10.64 13.52 5.63
N THR A 15 -11.64 14.08 6.29
CA THR A 15 -13.00 13.53 6.29
C THR A 15 -13.79 14.13 5.13
N ASN A 16 -14.61 13.31 4.46
CA ASN A 16 -15.58 13.82 3.49
C ASN A 16 -16.73 14.47 4.25
N VAL A 17 -16.85 15.80 4.15
CA VAL A 17 -17.89 16.59 4.80
C VAL A 17 -19.04 16.95 3.86
N ALA A 18 -19.00 16.51 2.60
CA ALA A 18 -20.09 16.69 1.66
C ALA A 18 -21.26 15.73 1.98
N ASP A 19 -22.49 16.25 1.91
CA ASP A 19 -23.74 15.51 2.15
C ASP A 19 -24.59 15.31 0.89
N ASP A 20 -24.11 15.81 -0.26
CA ASP A 20 -24.77 15.80 -1.55
C ASP A 20 -24.22 14.74 -2.53
N GLY A 21 -23.37 13.84 -2.02
CA GLY A 21 -22.70 12.82 -2.83
C GLY A 21 -21.46 13.32 -3.58
N SER A 22 -21.08 14.60 -3.43
CA SER A 22 -19.79 15.10 -3.93
C SER A 22 -18.62 14.72 -3.00
N ILE A 23 -17.40 15.02 -3.45
CA ILE A 23 -16.19 14.89 -2.64
C ILE A 23 -15.84 16.27 -2.07
N GLY A 24 -16.06 16.45 -0.77
CA GLY A 24 -15.68 17.63 0.00
C GLY A 24 -14.75 17.25 1.14
N LEU A 25 -13.45 17.11 0.87
CA LEU A 25 -12.48 16.70 1.89
C LEU A 25 -12.04 17.89 2.77
N SER A 26 -12.16 17.73 4.09
CA SER A 26 -11.59 18.67 5.07
C SER A 26 -10.60 17.97 5.96
N LEU A 27 -9.43 18.60 6.20
CA LEU A 27 -8.45 18.11 7.16
C LEU A 27 -9.06 18.07 8.57
N THR A 28 -9.09 16.90 9.19
CA THR A 28 -9.69 16.66 10.51
C THR A 28 -8.65 16.21 11.54
N ASP A 29 -7.59 15.53 11.10
CA ASP A 29 -6.45 15.17 11.95
C ASP A 29 -5.13 15.39 11.22
N THR A 30 -4.23 16.17 11.84
CA THR A 30 -2.90 16.48 11.31
C THR A 30 -1.87 15.37 11.52
N ALA A 31 -2.14 14.43 12.42
CA ALA A 31 -1.23 13.37 12.85
C ALA A 31 -2.02 12.12 13.26
N PHE A 32 -2.94 11.70 12.39
CA PHE A 32 -3.85 10.57 12.59
C PHE A 32 -3.09 9.28 12.95
N VAL A 33 -1.98 9.03 12.25
CA VAL A 33 -0.96 8.04 12.63
C VAL A 33 0.38 8.75 12.57
N THR A 34 1.24 8.53 13.56
CA THR A 34 2.62 9.00 13.55
C THR A 34 3.56 7.79 13.58
N LEU A 35 4.46 7.73 12.61
CA LEU A 35 5.47 6.70 12.50
C LEU A 35 6.47 6.83 13.65
N THR A 36 6.79 5.70 14.28
CA THR A 36 7.89 5.64 15.26
C THR A 36 9.25 5.76 14.60
N ARG A 37 9.32 5.44 13.30
CA ARG A 37 10.51 5.49 12.45
C ARG A 37 10.16 5.89 11.03
N GLY A 38 11.09 6.56 10.36
CA GLY A 38 11.00 6.84 8.93
C GLY A 38 10.28 8.16 8.63
N ARG A 39 10.27 8.50 7.34
CA ARG A 39 9.65 9.71 6.78
C ARG A 39 9.11 9.40 5.40
N ASN A 40 8.40 10.35 4.79
CA ASN A 40 7.81 10.18 3.46
C ASN A 40 6.79 9.03 3.47
N ALA A 41 5.87 9.10 4.41
CA ALA A 41 4.87 8.07 4.63
C ALA A 41 4.07 7.80 3.35
N ALA A 42 3.94 6.53 2.97
CA ALA A 42 3.14 6.05 1.85
C ALA A 42 2.13 5.00 2.36
N PRO A 43 0.89 5.39 2.68
CA PRO A 43 -0.09 4.48 3.26
C PRO A 43 -0.71 3.54 2.22
N ALA A 44 -0.99 2.30 2.63
CA ALA A 44 -1.80 1.33 1.93
C ALA A 44 -2.75 0.64 2.92
N LEU A 45 -4.03 0.53 2.56
CA LEU A 45 -5.05 -0.12 3.37
C LEU A 45 -5.43 -1.47 2.77
N GLY A 46 -5.72 -2.45 3.62
CA GLY A 46 -6.25 -3.77 3.23
C GLY A 46 -6.72 -4.53 4.47
N ASP A 47 -7.64 -5.47 4.29
CA ASP A 47 -8.07 -6.40 5.36
C ASP A 47 -7.03 -7.53 5.44
N ILE A 48 -5.94 -7.31 6.18
CA ILE A 48 -4.72 -8.14 6.12
C ILE A 48 -4.88 -9.41 6.95
N ASP A 49 -5.75 -9.40 7.95
CA ASP A 49 -6.05 -10.55 8.80
C ASP A 49 -7.48 -11.11 8.64
N ALA A 50 -8.20 -10.65 7.62
CA ALA A 50 -9.53 -11.11 7.22
C ALA A 50 -10.59 -11.01 8.33
N ASP A 51 -10.49 -10.01 9.21
CA ASP A 51 -11.43 -9.75 10.30
C ASP A 51 -12.61 -8.85 9.89
N GLY A 52 -12.56 -8.30 8.67
CA GLY A 52 -13.60 -7.48 8.08
C GLY A 52 -13.41 -5.98 8.28
N ASP A 53 -12.25 -5.56 8.78
CA ASP A 53 -11.84 -4.17 8.80
C ASP A 53 -10.53 -3.91 8.01
N LEU A 54 -10.13 -2.65 7.86
CA LEU A 54 -8.96 -2.30 7.06
C LEU A 54 -7.78 -1.97 7.98
N ASP A 55 -6.74 -2.79 7.87
CA ASP A 55 -5.41 -2.56 8.41
C ASP A 55 -4.58 -1.61 7.56
N LEU A 56 -3.40 -1.24 8.05
CA LEU A 56 -2.56 -0.22 7.45
C LEU A 56 -1.09 -0.64 7.35
N PHE A 57 -0.61 -0.75 6.12
CA PHE A 57 0.82 -0.65 5.83
C PHE A 57 1.22 0.79 5.55
N VAL A 58 2.41 1.19 6.00
CA VAL A 58 3.02 2.48 5.67
C VAL A 58 4.45 2.29 5.21
N GLY A 59 4.68 2.55 3.94
CA GLY A 59 6.03 2.65 3.39
C GLY A 59 6.72 3.94 3.79
N GLU A 60 8.04 3.92 3.80
CA GLU A 60 8.85 5.06 4.21
C GLU A 60 10.19 5.15 3.45
N SER A 61 10.88 6.28 3.64
CA SER A 61 12.09 6.69 2.93
C SER A 61 13.28 5.72 2.89
N SER A 62 13.49 4.91 3.93
CA SER A 62 14.56 3.91 4.00
C SER A 62 14.22 2.62 3.27
N GLY A 63 12.95 2.42 2.90
CA GLY A 63 12.45 1.19 2.26
C GLY A 63 11.69 0.28 3.22
N ALA A 64 11.76 0.53 4.53
CA ALA A 64 11.05 -0.28 5.51
C ALA A 64 9.53 -0.13 5.35
N LEU A 65 8.79 -1.13 5.82
CA LEU A 65 7.34 -1.07 5.96
C LEU A 65 7.00 -1.01 7.43
N ASN A 66 6.09 -0.10 7.79
CA ASN A 66 5.45 -0.10 9.11
C ASN A 66 4.10 -0.80 8.96
N PHE A 67 3.75 -1.68 9.88
CA PHE A 67 2.47 -2.36 9.93
C PHE A 67 1.69 -1.94 11.18
N TYR A 68 0.44 -1.54 10.97
CA TYR A 68 -0.51 -1.23 12.00
C TYR A 68 -1.78 -2.06 11.81
N GLU A 69 -2.16 -2.78 12.85
CA GLU A 69 -3.44 -3.49 12.94
C GLU A 69 -4.53 -2.49 13.32
N ASN A 70 -5.68 -2.58 12.68
CA ASN A 70 -6.84 -1.82 13.09
C ASN A 70 -7.61 -2.57 14.18
N THR A 71 -7.38 -2.15 15.42
CA THR A 71 -8.03 -2.75 16.61
C THR A 71 -9.40 -2.16 16.93
N GLY A 72 -9.87 -1.19 16.13
CA GLY A 72 -11.08 -0.41 16.37
C GLY A 72 -12.32 -0.87 15.59
N GLY A 73 -12.18 -1.74 14.58
CA GLY A 73 -13.26 -2.13 13.69
C GLY A 73 -13.44 -1.20 12.49
N ALA A 74 -14.19 -1.66 11.48
CA ALA A 74 -14.39 -0.96 10.21
C ALA A 74 -15.07 0.42 10.30
N GLY A 75 -15.78 0.71 11.41
CA GLY A 75 -16.54 1.95 11.58
C GLY A 75 -15.81 3.06 12.35
N ALA A 76 -14.76 2.70 13.09
CA ALA A 76 -14.02 3.62 13.94
C ALA A 76 -12.57 3.11 14.10
N PRO A 77 -11.75 3.21 13.03
CA PRO A 77 -10.46 2.56 13.01
C PRO A 77 -9.51 3.11 14.09
N GLU A 78 -8.81 2.20 14.77
CA GLU A 78 -7.78 2.47 15.77
C GLU A 78 -6.52 1.68 15.42
N PHE A 79 -5.57 2.36 14.78
CA PHE A 79 -4.32 1.74 14.30
C PHE A 79 -3.30 1.57 15.42
N THR A 80 -3.03 0.32 15.79
CA THR A 80 -2.00 -0.07 16.76
C THR A 80 -0.75 -0.57 16.05
N LEU A 81 0.42 -0.02 16.38
CA LEU A 81 1.68 -0.45 15.77
C LEU A 81 1.99 -1.91 16.13
N VAL A 82 2.15 -2.74 15.11
CA VAL A 82 2.61 -4.13 15.24
C VAL A 82 4.10 -4.24 14.97
N SER A 83 4.58 -3.55 13.92
CA SER A 83 6.01 -3.50 13.57
C SER A 83 6.34 -2.20 12.82
N ASP A 84 7.49 -1.58 13.11
CA ASP A 84 8.02 -0.44 12.37
C ASP A 84 9.11 -0.81 11.34
N GLU A 85 9.36 -2.11 11.19
CA GLU A 85 10.22 -2.74 10.17
C GLU A 85 9.66 -4.13 9.86
N TYR A 86 8.46 -4.16 9.31
CA TYR A 86 7.75 -5.38 8.98
C TYR A 86 8.50 -6.17 7.89
N GLY A 87 8.67 -7.49 8.12
CA GLY A 87 9.26 -8.43 7.17
C GLY A 87 10.77 -8.33 6.96
N ASP A 88 11.43 -7.25 7.41
CA ASP A 88 12.86 -6.96 7.15
C ASP A 88 13.23 -7.07 5.65
N PHE A 89 12.32 -6.58 4.79
CA PHE A 89 12.48 -6.66 3.34
C PHE A 89 13.49 -5.64 2.82
N ASP A 90 14.41 -6.06 1.94
CA ASP A 90 15.29 -5.14 1.21
C ASP A 90 14.68 -4.76 -0.14
N VAL A 91 13.81 -3.75 -0.11
CA VAL A 91 13.18 -3.19 -1.32
C VAL A 91 13.93 -1.97 -1.89
N GLY A 92 15.11 -1.67 -1.36
CA GLY A 92 15.85 -0.45 -1.66
C GLY A 92 15.22 0.82 -1.08
N ARG A 93 15.40 1.97 -1.73
CA ARG A 93 15.00 3.28 -1.16
C ARG A 93 13.54 3.60 -1.45
N ARG A 94 12.82 4.09 -0.43
CA ARG A 94 11.38 4.47 -0.46
C ARG A 94 10.47 3.32 -0.87
N SER A 95 9.71 2.81 0.08
CA SER A 95 8.68 1.80 -0.18
C SER A 95 7.32 2.45 -0.49
N PHE A 96 6.63 1.88 -1.49
CA PHE A 96 5.27 2.23 -1.89
C PHE A 96 4.44 0.93 -1.87
N PRO A 97 3.88 0.53 -0.71
CA PRO A 97 3.14 -0.72 -0.59
C PRO A 97 1.80 -0.64 -1.34
N VAL A 98 1.38 -1.78 -1.87
CA VAL A 98 0.05 -2.05 -2.44
C VAL A 98 -0.34 -3.48 -2.05
N LEU A 99 -1.57 -3.64 -1.59
CA LEU A 99 -2.13 -4.96 -1.24
C LEU A 99 -3.12 -5.38 -2.31
N HIS A 100 -3.00 -6.62 -2.77
CA HIS A 100 -3.88 -7.16 -3.81
C HIS A 100 -3.78 -8.69 -3.85
N ASP A 101 -4.88 -9.39 -4.12
CA ASP A 101 -4.88 -10.85 -4.33
C ASP A 101 -4.38 -11.15 -5.75
N LEU A 102 -3.08 -11.44 -5.91
CA LEU A 102 -2.47 -11.54 -7.24
C LEU A 102 -2.66 -12.92 -7.87
N ASP A 103 -2.89 -13.99 -7.11
CA ASP A 103 -3.12 -15.34 -7.66
C ASP A 103 -4.58 -15.82 -7.57
N ALA A 104 -5.48 -14.97 -7.08
CA ALA A 104 -6.91 -15.21 -6.96
C ALA A 104 -7.23 -16.38 -6.01
N ASP A 105 -6.43 -16.53 -4.94
CA ASP A 105 -6.62 -17.58 -3.93
C ASP A 105 -7.46 -17.12 -2.72
N GLY A 106 -7.78 -15.81 -2.67
CA GLY A 106 -8.61 -15.20 -1.66
C GLY A 106 -7.84 -14.60 -0.48
N ASP A 107 -6.51 -14.55 -0.53
CA ASP A 107 -5.70 -13.78 0.41
C ASP A 107 -4.96 -12.61 -0.27
N LEU A 108 -4.55 -11.62 0.54
CA LEU A 108 -3.87 -10.44 0.01
C LEU A 108 -2.37 -10.71 -0.11
N ASP A 109 -1.83 -10.45 -1.30
CA ASP A 109 -0.40 -10.33 -1.55
C ASP A 109 0.09 -8.89 -1.38
N LEU A 110 1.40 -8.72 -1.31
CA LEU A 110 2.05 -7.43 -1.11
C LEU A 110 2.97 -7.09 -2.30
N LEU A 111 2.68 -6.00 -2.99
CA LEU A 111 3.58 -5.37 -3.93
C LEU A 111 4.24 -4.16 -3.26
N VAL A 112 5.55 -4.05 -3.37
CA VAL A 112 6.29 -2.90 -2.85
C VAL A 112 7.06 -2.24 -3.97
N GLY A 113 6.49 -1.14 -4.46
CA GLY A 113 7.19 -0.26 -5.36
C GLY A 113 8.34 0.48 -4.65
N SER A 114 9.38 0.81 -5.41
CA SER A 114 10.62 1.41 -4.92
C SER A 114 11.03 2.63 -5.74
N GLU A 115 11.81 3.54 -5.15
CA GLU A 115 12.45 4.62 -5.90
C GLU A 115 13.54 4.12 -6.85
N SER A 116 14.20 3.00 -6.52
CA SER A 116 15.40 2.56 -7.23
C SER A 116 15.38 1.11 -7.71
N SER A 117 14.51 0.28 -7.16
CA SER A 117 14.58 -1.18 -7.35
C SER A 117 13.47 -1.75 -8.23
N GLY A 118 12.47 -0.95 -8.61
CA GLY A 118 11.28 -1.42 -9.34
C GLY A 118 10.15 -1.80 -8.39
N ILE A 119 9.45 -2.90 -8.64
CA ILE A 119 8.40 -3.43 -7.75
C ILE A 119 8.79 -4.81 -7.27
N HIS A 120 8.97 -4.96 -5.95
CA HIS A 120 9.11 -6.26 -5.30
C HIS A 120 7.73 -6.87 -5.11
N ILE A 121 7.59 -8.17 -5.36
CA ILE A 121 6.35 -8.93 -5.21
C ILE A 121 6.57 -9.93 -4.08
N PHE A 122 5.71 -9.88 -3.07
CA PHE A 122 5.70 -10.81 -1.96
C PHE A 122 4.37 -11.55 -1.98
N ARG A 123 4.43 -12.87 -2.24
CA ARG A 123 3.29 -13.77 -2.15
C ARG A 123 2.98 -14.05 -0.70
N ASN A 124 1.73 -13.98 -0.31
CA ASN A 124 1.29 -14.55 0.95
C ASN A 124 1.22 -16.07 0.81
N GLN A 125 2.12 -16.79 1.49
CA GLN A 125 2.13 -18.27 1.51
C GLN A 125 1.43 -18.83 2.75
N GLY A 126 0.85 -17.95 3.57
CA GLY A 126 0.19 -18.27 4.81
C GLY A 126 -1.29 -18.54 4.60
N THR A 127 -2.13 -17.75 5.27
CA THR A 127 -3.59 -17.78 5.15
C THR A 127 -4.12 -16.35 5.21
N PRO A 128 -5.38 -16.09 4.81
CA PRO A 128 -5.98 -14.76 4.95
C PRO A 128 -5.91 -14.19 6.37
N THR A 129 -5.95 -15.04 7.40
CA THR A 129 -5.94 -14.61 8.82
C THR A 129 -4.57 -14.63 9.48
N THR A 130 -3.55 -15.12 8.77
CA THR A 130 -2.18 -15.24 9.30
C THR A 130 -1.24 -15.18 8.10
N PRO A 131 -1.00 -13.96 7.57
CA PRO A 131 -0.22 -13.80 6.36
C PRO A 131 1.25 -14.13 6.59
N GLU A 132 1.86 -14.78 5.60
CA GLU A 132 3.29 -15.06 5.51
C GLU A 132 3.81 -14.56 4.17
N PHE A 133 4.22 -13.29 4.13
CA PHE A 133 4.73 -12.66 2.92
C PHE A 133 6.16 -13.15 2.60
N VAL A 134 6.31 -13.84 1.47
CA VAL A 134 7.58 -14.37 0.96
C VAL A 134 7.86 -13.76 -0.41
N GLU A 135 9.09 -13.29 -0.63
CA GLU A 135 9.47 -12.70 -1.92
C GLU A 135 9.31 -13.73 -3.05
N ASP A 136 8.48 -13.38 -4.04
CA ASP A 136 8.10 -14.21 -5.18
C ASP A 136 8.70 -13.68 -6.49
N GLY A 137 9.02 -12.38 -6.55
CA GLY A 137 9.68 -11.82 -7.72
C GLY A 137 10.00 -10.34 -7.63
N LEU A 138 10.73 -9.88 -8.64
CA LEU A 138 11.08 -8.48 -8.86
C LEU A 138 10.67 -8.08 -10.27
N PHE A 139 9.77 -7.11 -10.37
CA PHE A 139 9.46 -6.45 -11.61
C PHE A 139 10.42 -5.27 -11.80
N GLU A 140 11.52 -5.53 -12.50
CA GLU A 140 12.51 -4.51 -12.83
C GLU A 140 11.93 -3.52 -13.85
N VAL A 141 11.68 -2.30 -13.40
CA VAL A 141 11.22 -1.21 -14.26
C VAL A 141 12.38 -0.26 -14.49
N ASP A 142 13.13 -0.52 -15.56
CA ASP A 142 14.31 0.23 -15.90
C ASP A 142 13.94 1.72 -16.14
N HIS A 143 14.54 2.64 -15.39
CA HIS A 143 14.35 4.10 -15.45
C HIS A 143 13.10 4.70 -14.78
N PHE A 144 12.37 3.94 -13.96
CA PHE A 144 11.22 4.43 -13.21
C PHE A 144 11.63 4.78 -11.80
N GLY A 145 11.94 6.06 -11.57
CA GLY A 145 11.97 6.58 -10.21
C GLY A 145 10.54 6.59 -9.64
N PHE A 146 10.37 6.08 -8.42
CA PHE A 146 9.12 6.09 -7.65
C PHE A 146 8.03 5.21 -8.25
N ALA A 147 8.30 3.91 -8.39
CA ALA A 147 7.27 2.95 -8.78
C ALA A 147 6.19 2.91 -7.68
N ALA A 148 4.96 3.25 -8.04
CA ALA A 148 3.77 3.11 -7.21
C ALA A 148 2.68 2.52 -8.12
N PRO A 149 2.52 1.18 -8.12
CA PRO A 149 1.61 0.52 -9.06
C PRO A 149 0.15 0.81 -8.69
N ALA A 150 -0.70 0.81 -9.71
CA ALA A 150 -2.15 0.69 -9.58
C ALA A 150 -2.60 -0.54 -10.37
N LEU A 151 -3.42 -1.38 -9.76
CA LEU A 151 -3.90 -2.63 -10.32
C LEU A 151 -5.41 -2.53 -10.61
N ALA A 152 -5.82 -3.03 -11.77
CA ALA A 152 -7.21 -3.24 -12.15
C ALA A 152 -7.28 -4.02 -13.48
N ASP A 153 -8.33 -4.83 -13.67
CA ASP A 153 -8.74 -5.34 -14.99
C ASP A 153 -9.12 -4.18 -15.93
N LEU A 154 -8.21 -3.78 -16.84
CA LEU A 154 -8.40 -2.61 -17.72
C LEU A 154 -8.93 -2.98 -19.10
N ASP A 155 -8.73 -4.22 -19.55
CA ASP A 155 -9.20 -4.69 -20.85
C ASP A 155 -10.44 -5.61 -20.79
N GLY A 156 -10.85 -6.00 -19.58
CA GLY A 156 -12.06 -6.76 -19.29
C GLY A 156 -11.90 -8.27 -19.46
N ASP A 157 -10.67 -8.79 -19.43
CA ASP A 157 -10.40 -10.22 -19.62
C ASP A 157 -10.45 -11.04 -18.31
N GLY A 158 -10.54 -10.35 -17.17
CA GLY A 158 -10.68 -10.93 -15.85
C GLY A 158 -9.37 -11.22 -15.14
N ASP A 159 -8.23 -10.75 -15.66
CA ASP A 159 -7.00 -10.61 -14.89
C ASP A 159 -6.62 -9.13 -14.66
N ASP A 160 -5.91 -8.88 -13.55
CA ASP A 160 -5.57 -7.51 -13.17
C ASP A 160 -4.34 -7.01 -13.94
N ASP A 161 -4.52 -5.91 -14.67
CA ASP A 161 -3.45 -5.18 -15.34
C ASP A 161 -2.77 -4.19 -14.40
N MET A 162 -1.57 -3.75 -14.77
CA MET A 162 -0.82 -2.77 -13.98
C MET A 162 -0.60 -1.44 -14.72
N LEU A 163 -0.93 -0.34 -14.04
CA LEU A 163 -0.53 1.01 -14.41
C LEU A 163 0.58 1.53 -13.49
N LEU A 164 1.59 2.13 -14.11
CA LEU A 164 2.74 2.71 -13.41
C LEU A 164 2.99 4.14 -13.87
N GLY A 165 3.14 5.05 -12.92
CA GLY A 165 3.76 6.34 -13.14
C GLY A 165 5.29 6.24 -13.12
N GLY A 166 5.96 7.16 -13.79
CA GLY A 166 7.43 7.20 -13.83
C GLY A 166 7.96 8.57 -13.44
N GLY A 167 9.08 8.60 -12.72
CA GLY A 167 9.69 9.82 -12.19
C GLY A 167 10.16 10.85 -13.23
N ARG A 168 10.11 10.53 -14.52
CA ARG A 168 10.38 11.47 -15.64
C ARG A 168 9.11 11.91 -16.39
N GLY A 169 7.94 11.53 -15.89
CA GLY A 169 6.65 11.72 -16.54
C GLY A 169 6.29 10.56 -17.47
N GLY A 170 4.98 10.33 -17.63
CA GLY A 170 4.44 9.22 -18.40
C GLY A 170 3.55 8.31 -17.56
N LEU A 171 2.75 7.51 -18.25
CA LEU A 171 2.00 6.38 -17.70
C LEU A 171 2.34 5.16 -18.55
N TRP A 172 2.64 4.07 -17.89
CA TRP A 172 2.98 2.80 -18.53
C TRP A 172 1.93 1.77 -18.13
N PHE A 173 1.47 1.05 -19.13
CA PHE A 173 0.48 -0.01 -19.02
C PHE A 173 1.20 -1.34 -19.24
N PHE A 174 0.95 -2.28 -18.35
CA PHE A 174 1.45 -3.63 -18.41
C PHE A 174 0.24 -4.56 -18.40
N GLU A 175 0.00 -5.16 -19.56
CA GLU A 175 -1.01 -6.20 -19.78
C GLU A 175 -0.54 -7.47 -19.05
N ASN A 176 -1.35 -7.98 -18.14
CA ASN A 176 -1.12 -9.33 -17.63
C ASN A 176 -1.59 -10.33 -18.71
N ARG A 177 -0.90 -11.46 -18.83
CA ARG A 177 -1.23 -12.48 -19.84
C ARG A 177 -1.22 -13.84 -19.20
N ARG A 178 -2.35 -14.24 -18.64
CA ARG A 178 -2.58 -15.61 -18.18
C ARG A 178 -3.17 -16.52 -19.26
#